data_AF-A0A949PD42-F1
#
_entry.id   AF-A0A949PD42-F1
#
_cell.length_a   1.000
_cell.length_b   1.000
_cell.length_c   1.000
_cell.angle_alpha   90.00
_cell.angle_beta   90.00
_cell.angle_gamma   90.00
#
_symmetry.space_group_name_H-M   'P 1'
#
loop_
_entity.id
_entity.type
_entity.pdbx_description
1 polymer ?
#
loop_
_entity_poly.entity_id
_entity_poly.type
_entity_poly.pdbx_seq_one_letter_code
_entity_poly.pdbx_strand_id
1 'polypeptide(L)'
;MIPKSFIFLFIILGMSLTSCNGDKKNVVNQNQTEESIDEDDGIRKPIVNNIFSKIEATSELTLMGNILDSLQLKDELIFEEGPFTIFAVKDEVFNSFLKRDSLFSAISEDKEEWKNIMTTYILDEQISSVKIFQNIKKNGGVFHAETSSGKHLKFYLIENDIIVEGPKGLISKIGKSDILGANGVIHIIDNLIGSH
;
A
#
# COMPACT_ATOMS: atom_id res chain seq x y z
N MET A 1 17.66 49.23 -22.75
CA MET A 1 18.07 50.40 -21.96
C MET A 1 17.91 50.03 -20.48
N ILE A 2 18.97 49.51 -19.85
CA ILE A 2 19.16 49.34 -18.39
C ILE A 2 19.89 50.64 -17.96
N PRO A 3 19.76 51.26 -16.76
CA PRO A 3 20.02 50.65 -15.43
C PRO A 3 19.21 51.33 -14.27
N LYS A 4 19.36 51.14 -12.95
CA LYS A 4 20.44 50.80 -11.99
C LYS A 4 19.74 50.29 -10.71
N SER A 5 20.04 49.09 -10.21
CA SER A 5 20.89 48.85 -9.02
C SER A 5 20.90 50.00 -7.99
N PHE A 6 20.29 49.77 -6.82
CA PHE A 6 20.50 50.56 -5.61
C PHE A 6 21.18 49.68 -4.56
N ILE A 7 22.49 49.87 -4.46
CA ILE A 7 23.35 49.40 -3.38
C ILE A 7 23.15 50.37 -2.22
N PHE A 8 22.73 49.89 -1.05
CA PHE A 8 22.93 50.60 0.21
C PHE A 8 23.75 49.73 1.16
N LEU A 9 25.03 50.08 1.19
CA LEU A 9 26.01 49.69 2.17
C LEU A 9 25.82 50.57 3.41
N PHE A 10 25.48 49.98 4.56
CA PHE A 10 25.72 50.60 5.87
C PHE A 10 26.48 49.63 6.77
N ILE A 11 27.76 49.92 6.89
CA ILE A 11 28.64 49.48 7.96
C ILE A 11 28.30 50.36 9.17
N ILE A 12 28.11 49.78 10.37
CA ILE A 12 28.74 50.24 11.63
C ILE A 12 28.61 49.15 12.72
N LEU A 13 29.79 48.66 13.06
CA LEU A 13 30.35 48.16 14.31
C LEU A 13 29.57 48.47 15.61
N GLY A 14 29.36 47.43 16.42
CA GLY A 14 28.97 47.55 17.83
C GLY A 14 29.13 46.22 18.57
N MET A 15 30.30 45.99 19.17
CA MET A 15 30.55 44.88 20.10
C MET A 15 29.78 45.08 21.40
N SER A 16 29.14 44.03 21.89
CA SER A 16 28.91 43.81 23.33
C SER A 16 28.81 42.32 23.58
N LEU A 17 29.91 41.74 24.07
CA LEU A 17 29.88 40.45 24.74
C LEU A 17 29.54 40.72 26.21
N THR A 18 28.42 40.16 26.67
CA THR A 18 28.13 39.98 28.09
C THR A 18 27.71 38.53 28.29
N SER A 19 28.16 38.02 29.43
CA SER A 19 28.42 36.63 29.76
C SER A 19 27.28 35.97 30.54
N CYS A 20 27.35 34.63 30.61
CA CYS A 20 26.78 33.69 31.60
C CYS A 20 25.35 33.12 31.41
N ASN A 21 25.35 31.87 30.94
CA ASN A 21 24.64 30.64 31.38
C ASN A 21 23.29 30.74 32.13
N GLY A 22 22.33 29.96 31.62
CA GLY A 22 21.14 29.52 32.36
C GLY A 22 20.25 28.59 31.53
N ASP A 23 20.30 27.30 31.87
CA ASP A 23 19.59 26.16 31.30
C ASP A 23 18.06 26.30 31.09
N LYS A 24 17.61 25.72 29.96
CA LYS A 24 16.34 24.96 29.75
C LYS A 24 14.99 25.69 29.90
N LYS A 25 14.32 25.92 28.76
CA LYS A 25 13.16 25.14 28.24
C LYS A 25 12.58 25.84 27.02
N ASN A 26 12.70 25.20 25.86
CA ASN A 26 12.24 25.70 24.58
C ASN A 26 10.80 25.20 24.34
N VAL A 27 9.85 26.13 24.17
CA VAL A 27 8.53 25.87 23.59
C VAL A 27 8.58 26.43 22.18
N VAL A 28 8.77 25.58 21.18
CA VAL A 28 8.63 25.96 19.76
C VAL A 28 7.90 24.84 19.02
N ASN A 29 6.64 25.17 18.72
CA ASN A 29 5.87 24.89 17.51
C ASN A 29 6.61 24.11 16.39
N GLN A 30 6.15 22.90 16.07
CA GLN A 30 6.58 22.16 14.89
C GLN A 30 5.47 22.17 13.83
N ASN A 31 5.48 23.21 13.01
CA ASN A 31 5.16 23.15 11.59
C ASN A 31 6.43 23.55 10.85
N GLN A 32 6.68 22.94 9.67
CA GLN A 32 7.87 23.06 8.79
C GLN A 32 8.96 22.03 9.09
N THR A 33 9.64 21.39 8.14
CA THR A 33 9.60 21.27 6.67
C THR A 33 10.58 20.11 6.39
N GLU A 34 10.35 19.31 5.34
CA GLU A 34 11.32 18.32 4.86
C GLU A 34 12.65 19.00 4.51
N GLU A 35 13.75 18.56 5.14
CA GLU A 35 15.08 18.69 4.56
C GLU A 35 15.91 17.45 4.92
N SER A 36 16.39 16.83 3.87
CA SER A 36 17.13 15.57 3.78
C SER A 36 18.52 15.67 4.40
N ILE A 37 18.74 14.91 5.47
CA ILE A 37 20.07 14.42 5.84
C ILE A 37 19.85 13.07 6.49
N ASP A 38 20.19 11.97 5.82
CA ASP A 38 20.42 10.72 6.55
C ASP A 38 21.56 9.95 5.89
N GLU A 39 22.58 9.78 6.70
CA GLU A 39 23.75 8.96 6.48
C GLU A 39 23.34 7.53 6.11
N ASP A 40 24.06 6.94 5.16
CA ASP A 40 23.96 5.54 4.72
C ASP A 40 24.39 4.58 5.85
N ASP A 41 23.54 4.46 6.86
CA ASP A 41 23.42 3.25 7.68
C ASP A 41 22.36 2.40 6.97
N GLY A 42 22.73 1.22 6.47
CA GLY A 42 21.93 0.37 5.56
C GLY A 42 20.59 -0.18 6.13
N ILE A 43 19.93 0.57 7.00
CA ILE A 43 18.63 0.34 7.60
C ILE A 43 17.56 0.81 6.62
N ARG A 44 16.84 -0.15 6.03
CA ARG A 44 15.62 0.12 5.26
C ARG A 44 14.59 0.81 6.17
N LYS A 45 14.20 2.05 5.86
CA LYS A 45 13.17 2.78 6.61
C LYS A 45 11.78 2.38 6.08
N PRO A 46 10.79 2.09 6.96
CA PRO A 46 9.45 1.75 6.52
C PRO A 46 8.77 2.96 5.89
N ILE A 47 8.02 2.74 4.82
CA ILE A 47 7.23 3.79 4.18
C ILE A 47 6.07 4.16 5.10
N VAL A 48 5.95 5.43 5.47
CA VAL A 48 4.85 5.91 6.32
C VAL A 48 3.53 5.80 5.55
N ASN A 49 2.46 5.33 6.23
CA ASN A 49 1.14 5.10 5.62
C ASN A 49 1.15 4.10 4.45
N ASN A 50 2.07 3.12 4.44
CA ASN A 50 2.10 2.06 3.45
C ASN A 50 0.81 1.21 3.43
N ILE A 51 0.63 0.43 2.37
CA ILE A 51 -0.54 -0.44 2.18
C ILE A 51 -0.68 -1.52 3.25
N PHE A 52 0.40 -2.08 3.78
CA PHE A 52 0.31 -3.09 4.84
C PHE A 52 -0.25 -2.48 6.14
N SER A 53 0.20 -1.29 6.52
CA SER A 53 -0.38 -0.56 7.66
C SER A 53 -1.86 -0.21 7.45
N LYS A 54 -2.33 -0.06 6.21
CA LYS A 54 -3.76 0.11 5.91
C LYS A 54 -4.55 -1.20 6.07
N ILE A 55 -3.95 -2.35 5.73
CA ILE A 55 -4.53 -3.67 6.01
C ILE A 55 -4.69 -3.84 7.52
N GLU A 56 -3.63 -3.59 8.30
CA GLU A 56 -3.66 -3.72 9.76
C GLU A 56 -4.67 -2.77 10.44
N ALA A 57 -4.83 -1.56 9.90
CA ALA A 57 -5.81 -0.60 10.40
C ALA A 57 -7.26 -0.93 10.02
N THR A 58 -7.49 -1.93 9.16
CA THR A 58 -8.82 -2.30 8.67
C THR A 58 -9.29 -3.57 9.39
N SER A 59 -10.23 -3.41 10.32
CA SER A 59 -10.68 -4.50 11.23
C SER A 59 -11.24 -5.75 10.53
N GLU A 60 -11.71 -5.62 9.28
CA GLU A 60 -12.25 -6.73 8.48
C GLU A 60 -11.18 -7.49 7.66
N LEU A 61 -9.90 -7.10 7.75
CA LEU A 61 -8.77 -7.68 6.99
C LEU A 61 -7.69 -8.29 7.90
N THR A 62 -8.00 -8.52 9.17
CA THR A 62 -7.02 -8.94 10.19
C THR A 62 -6.38 -10.28 9.85
N LEU A 63 -7.19 -11.23 9.33
CA LEU A 63 -6.73 -12.57 8.98
C LEU A 63 -5.76 -12.53 7.80
N MET A 64 -6.07 -11.75 6.77
CA MET A 64 -5.18 -11.60 5.61
C MET A 64 -3.86 -10.93 6.01
N GLY A 65 -3.90 -9.88 6.85
CA GLY A 65 -2.68 -9.24 7.38
C GLY A 65 -1.77 -10.24 8.12
N ASN A 66 -2.35 -11.08 8.99
CA ASN A 66 -1.60 -12.11 9.70
C ASN A 66 -0.98 -13.16 8.76
N ILE A 67 -1.68 -13.53 7.69
CA ILE A 67 -1.18 -14.50 6.71
C ILE A 67 -0.02 -13.89 5.92
N LEU A 68 -0.15 -12.65 5.43
CA LEU A 68 0.93 -11.94 4.75
C LEU A 68 2.19 -11.81 5.63
N ASP A 69 2.03 -11.56 6.93
CA ASP A 69 3.15 -11.57 7.88
C ASP A 69 3.77 -12.98 8.00
N SER A 70 2.95 -14.00 8.24
CA SER A 70 3.43 -15.39 8.41
C SER A 70 4.19 -15.95 7.20
N LEU A 71 3.86 -15.44 6.00
CA LEU A 71 4.48 -15.77 4.72
C LEU A 71 5.66 -14.87 4.36
N GLN A 72 6.03 -13.92 5.24
CA GLN A 72 7.10 -12.95 5.02
C GLN A 72 6.89 -12.06 3.78
N LEU A 73 5.62 -11.79 3.44
CA LEU A 73 5.27 -10.87 2.36
C LEU A 73 5.15 -9.42 2.86
N LYS A 74 5.05 -9.19 4.17
CA LYS A 74 4.89 -7.84 4.72
C LYS A 74 6.04 -6.90 4.41
N ASP A 75 7.28 -7.40 4.37
CA ASP A 75 8.46 -6.55 4.22
C ASP A 75 8.43 -5.83 2.87
N GLU A 76 8.06 -6.53 1.80
CA GLU A 76 7.85 -5.93 0.48
C GLU A 76 6.79 -4.83 0.53
N LEU A 77 5.66 -5.09 1.18
CA LEU A 77 4.53 -4.16 1.26
C LEU A 77 4.78 -2.95 2.19
N ILE A 78 5.81 -3.01 3.04
CA ILE A 78 6.19 -1.95 3.99
C ILE A 78 7.35 -1.11 3.47
N PHE A 79 8.35 -1.74 2.87
CA PHE A 79 9.64 -1.11 2.54
C PHE A 79 9.78 -0.76 1.06
N GLU A 80 9.09 -1.45 0.15
CA GLU A 80 9.20 -1.18 -1.28
C GLU A 80 8.21 -0.08 -1.71
N GLU A 81 8.65 0.80 -2.61
CA GLU A 81 7.88 1.97 -3.05
C GLU A 81 6.61 1.62 -3.85
N GLY A 82 6.47 0.36 -4.26
CA GLY A 82 5.39 -0.10 -5.13
C GLY A 82 5.56 0.43 -6.56
N PRO A 83 4.46 0.72 -7.30
CA PRO A 83 3.07 0.75 -6.83
C PRO A 83 2.41 -0.63 -6.74
N PHE A 84 1.57 -0.83 -5.72
CA PHE A 84 0.82 -2.07 -5.52
C PHE A 84 -0.70 -1.88 -5.64
N THR A 85 -1.41 -2.94 -6.06
CA THR A 85 -2.86 -3.10 -5.87
C THR A 85 -3.13 -4.41 -5.15
N ILE A 86 -3.82 -4.36 -4.00
CA ILE A 86 -4.21 -5.56 -3.24
C ILE A 86 -5.72 -5.76 -3.30
N PHE A 87 -6.14 -6.95 -3.72
CA PHE A 87 -7.52 -7.42 -3.60
C PHE A 87 -7.71 -8.15 -2.27
N ALA A 88 -8.12 -7.42 -1.24
CA ALA A 88 -8.15 -7.94 0.12
C ALA A 88 -9.46 -8.69 0.43
N VAL A 89 -9.35 -9.93 0.90
CA VAL A 89 -10.50 -10.77 1.23
C VAL A 89 -10.96 -10.47 2.65
N LYS A 90 -12.27 -10.29 2.84
CA LYS A 90 -12.85 -10.12 4.18
C LYS A 90 -12.59 -11.34 5.08
N ASP A 91 -12.35 -11.08 6.36
CA ASP A 91 -12.13 -12.10 7.39
C ASP A 91 -13.26 -13.15 7.42
N GLU A 92 -14.52 -12.74 7.24
CA GLU A 92 -15.68 -13.65 7.25
C GLU A 92 -15.62 -14.71 6.15
N VAL A 93 -15.21 -14.31 4.94
CA VAL A 93 -15.08 -15.15 3.76
C VAL A 93 -13.89 -16.07 3.94
N PHE A 94 -12.76 -15.49 4.33
CA PHE A 94 -11.51 -16.23 4.39
C PHE A 94 -11.50 -17.25 5.53
N ASN A 95 -12.05 -16.90 6.70
CA ASN A 95 -12.25 -17.84 7.81
C ASN A 95 -13.18 -18.99 7.45
N SER A 96 -14.25 -18.72 6.67
CA SER A 96 -15.18 -19.75 6.21
C SER A 96 -14.50 -20.74 5.28
N PHE A 97 -13.61 -20.27 4.41
CA PHE A 97 -12.80 -21.11 3.53
C PHE A 97 -11.81 -21.97 4.32
N LEU A 98 -10.98 -21.36 5.17
CA LEU A 98 -9.96 -22.08 5.94
C LEU A 98 -10.56 -23.18 6.83
N LYS A 99 -11.77 -22.94 7.38
CA LYS A 99 -12.50 -23.95 8.16
C LYS A 99 -13.05 -25.08 7.31
N ARG A 100 -13.64 -24.77 6.15
CA ARG A 100 -14.25 -25.78 5.27
C ARG A 100 -13.22 -26.80 4.79
N ASP A 101 -12.04 -26.31 4.44
CA ASP A 101 -11.04 -27.12 3.76
C ASP A 101 -9.93 -27.58 4.73
N SER A 102 -10.08 -27.31 6.04
CA SER A 102 -9.09 -27.63 7.10
C SER A 102 -7.69 -27.08 6.80
N LEU A 103 -7.60 -25.97 6.07
CA LEU A 103 -6.36 -25.47 5.48
C LEU A 103 -5.51 -24.61 6.42
N PHE A 104 -5.93 -24.42 7.67
CA PHE A 104 -5.11 -23.68 8.64
C PHE A 104 -3.73 -24.30 8.81
N SER A 105 -3.63 -25.63 8.87
CA SER A 105 -2.32 -26.30 8.93
C SER A 105 -1.59 -26.24 7.59
N ALA A 106 -2.33 -26.29 6.48
CA ALA A 106 -1.76 -26.21 5.12
C ALA A 106 -0.93 -24.93 4.90
N ILE A 107 -1.31 -23.79 5.49
CA ILE A 107 -0.52 -22.55 5.43
C ILE A 107 0.89 -22.74 5.98
N SER A 108 1.00 -23.48 7.10
CA SER A 108 2.29 -23.76 7.73
C SER A 108 3.05 -24.91 7.08
N GLU A 109 2.33 -25.86 6.48
CA GLU A 109 2.89 -27.05 5.82
C GLU A 109 3.52 -26.70 4.47
N ASP A 110 2.87 -25.85 3.67
CA ASP A 110 3.37 -25.42 2.35
C ASP A 110 3.38 -23.89 2.20
N LYS A 111 4.35 -23.25 2.85
CA LYS A 111 4.50 -21.79 2.78
C LYS A 111 4.76 -21.27 1.35
N GLU A 112 5.38 -22.07 0.49
CA GLU A 112 5.70 -21.63 -0.87
C GLU A 112 4.44 -21.56 -1.73
N GLU A 113 3.60 -22.59 -1.64
CA GLU A 113 2.31 -22.59 -2.30
C GLU A 113 1.42 -21.46 -1.78
N TRP A 114 1.38 -21.25 -0.47
CA TRP A 114 0.58 -20.17 0.11
C TRP A 114 1.09 -18.78 -0.24
N LYS A 115 2.42 -18.59 -0.40
CA LYS A 115 2.96 -17.36 -0.99
C LYS A 115 2.43 -17.16 -2.40
N ASN A 116 2.48 -18.19 -3.26
CA ASN A 116 1.97 -18.12 -4.63
C ASN A 116 0.44 -17.86 -4.70
N ILE A 117 -0.32 -18.38 -3.73
CA ILE A 117 -1.75 -18.08 -3.59
C ILE A 117 -1.94 -16.61 -3.20
N MET A 118 -1.22 -16.12 -2.18
CA MET A 118 -1.36 -14.73 -1.72
C MET A 118 -0.89 -13.71 -2.77
N THR A 119 0.17 -13.99 -3.52
CA THR A 119 0.62 -13.11 -4.62
C THR A 119 -0.32 -13.09 -5.81
N THR A 120 -1.30 -14.00 -5.89
CA THR A 120 -2.41 -13.90 -6.86
C THR A 120 -3.38 -12.76 -6.53
N TYR A 121 -3.40 -12.27 -5.29
CA TYR A 121 -4.24 -11.14 -4.86
C TYR A 121 -3.54 -9.79 -5.01
N ILE A 122 -2.30 -9.76 -5.51
CA ILE A 122 -1.46 -8.58 -5.59
C ILE A 122 -1.14 -8.31 -7.07
N LEU A 123 -1.25 -7.06 -7.49
CA LEU A 123 -0.71 -6.57 -8.76
C LEU A 123 0.47 -5.64 -8.47
N ASP A 124 1.51 -5.71 -9.28
CA ASP A 124 2.69 -4.81 -9.25
C ASP A 124 2.40 -3.51 -10.03
N GLU A 125 1.17 -3.02 -9.94
CA GLU A 125 0.74 -1.73 -10.44
C GLU A 125 -0.38 -1.16 -9.57
N GLN A 126 -0.55 0.17 -9.53
CA GLN A 126 -1.68 0.81 -8.87
C GLN A 126 -2.84 1.01 -9.87
N ILE A 127 -3.97 0.35 -9.61
CA ILE A 127 -5.18 0.49 -10.42
C ILE A 127 -6.35 0.84 -9.50
N SER A 128 -6.92 2.03 -9.67
CA SER A 128 -8.14 2.43 -8.97
C SER A 128 -9.38 1.73 -9.52
N SER A 129 -10.48 1.68 -8.75
CA SER A 129 -11.76 1.14 -9.21
C SER A 129 -12.25 1.84 -10.49
N VAL A 130 -12.06 3.15 -10.58
CA VAL A 130 -12.39 3.97 -11.76
C VAL A 130 -11.56 3.53 -12.97
N LYS A 131 -10.26 3.27 -12.77
CA LYS A 131 -9.39 2.80 -13.84
C LYS A 131 -9.75 1.40 -14.31
N ILE A 132 -10.08 0.49 -13.38
CA ILE A 132 -10.61 -0.85 -13.70
C ILE A 132 -11.87 -0.71 -14.56
N PHE A 133 -12.84 0.08 -14.12
CA PHE A 133 -14.08 0.33 -14.86
C PHE A 133 -13.83 0.87 -16.27
N GLN A 134 -12.97 1.89 -16.39
CA GLN A 134 -12.60 2.47 -17.69
C GLN A 134 -11.93 1.45 -18.60
N ASN A 135 -11.01 0.64 -18.09
CA ASN A 135 -10.35 -0.41 -18.84
C ASN A 135 -11.35 -1.48 -19.32
N ILE A 136 -12.30 -1.89 -18.47
CA ILE A 136 -13.38 -2.81 -18.87
C ILE A 136 -14.16 -2.24 -20.05
N LYS A 137 -14.59 -0.97 -19.97
CA LYS A 137 -15.37 -0.33 -21.06
C LYS A 137 -14.55 -0.16 -22.34
N LYS A 138 -13.27 0.22 -22.23
CA LYS A 138 -12.36 0.43 -23.36
C LYS A 138 -12.05 -0.87 -24.12
N ASN A 139 -11.99 -2.00 -23.41
CA ASN A 139 -11.57 -3.28 -23.95
C ASN A 139 -12.75 -4.21 -24.30
N GLY A 140 -13.91 -3.64 -24.67
CA GLY A 140 -15.05 -4.41 -25.15
C GLY A 140 -15.79 -5.20 -24.07
N GLY A 141 -15.69 -4.78 -22.80
CA GLY A 141 -16.43 -5.36 -21.67
C GLY A 141 -15.61 -6.27 -20.76
N VAL A 142 -14.32 -6.46 -21.04
CA VAL A 142 -13.41 -7.29 -20.21
C VAL A 142 -12.04 -6.63 -20.10
N PHE A 143 -11.46 -6.60 -18.91
CA PHE A 143 -10.08 -6.16 -18.65
C PHE A 143 -9.30 -7.31 -18.01
N HIS A 144 -8.04 -7.50 -18.40
CA HIS A 144 -7.13 -8.47 -17.77
C HIS A 144 -5.96 -7.74 -17.14
N ALA A 145 -5.54 -8.15 -15.96
CA ALA A 145 -4.34 -7.66 -15.28
C ALA A 145 -3.47 -8.85 -14.84
N GLU A 146 -2.15 -8.69 -14.87
CA GLU A 146 -1.19 -9.68 -14.40
C GLU A 146 -0.88 -9.45 -12.91
N THR A 147 -0.87 -10.52 -12.14
CA THR A 147 -0.56 -10.52 -10.70
C THR A 147 0.92 -10.72 -10.45
N SER A 148 1.40 -10.41 -9.24
CA SER A 148 2.78 -10.67 -8.82
C SER A 148 3.14 -12.18 -8.85
N SER A 149 2.14 -13.06 -8.91
CA SER A 149 2.32 -14.51 -9.14
C SER A 149 2.53 -14.90 -10.62
N GLY A 150 2.45 -13.95 -11.55
CA GLY A 150 2.46 -14.18 -13.00
C GLY A 150 1.13 -14.73 -13.57
N LYS A 151 0.11 -14.92 -12.74
CA LYS A 151 -1.25 -15.32 -13.17
C LYS A 151 -2.07 -14.09 -13.54
N HIS A 152 -3.13 -14.28 -14.33
CA HIS A 152 -4.03 -13.18 -14.71
C HIS A 152 -5.32 -13.15 -13.89
N LEU A 153 -5.73 -11.94 -13.52
CA LEU A 153 -7.09 -11.63 -13.09
C LEU A 153 -7.88 -11.09 -14.27
N LYS A 154 -9.15 -11.47 -14.32
CA LYS A 154 -10.11 -11.00 -15.33
C LYS A 154 -11.18 -10.15 -14.64
N PHE A 155 -11.44 -8.98 -15.19
CA PHE A 155 -12.41 -8.03 -14.67
C PHE A 155 -13.51 -7.78 -15.68
N TYR A 156 -14.75 -7.73 -15.22
CA TYR A 156 -15.92 -7.43 -16.04
C TYR A 156 -17.05 -6.86 -15.17
N LEU A 157 -18.14 -6.43 -15.81
CA LEU A 157 -19.31 -5.91 -15.10
C LEU A 157 -20.43 -6.94 -15.08
N ILE A 158 -21.01 -7.16 -13.90
CA ILE A 158 -22.34 -7.73 -13.75
C ILE A 158 -23.22 -6.61 -13.22
N GLU A 159 -24.24 -6.24 -13.98
CA GLU A 159 -25.06 -5.05 -13.72
C GLU A 159 -24.18 -3.79 -13.59
N ASN A 160 -24.04 -3.27 -12.38
CA ASN A 160 -23.25 -2.09 -12.04
C ASN A 160 -22.00 -2.41 -11.20
N ASP A 161 -21.81 -3.68 -10.83
CA ASP A 161 -20.74 -4.13 -9.94
C ASP A 161 -19.52 -4.58 -10.76
N ILE A 162 -18.33 -4.22 -10.28
CA ILE A 162 -17.06 -4.73 -10.82
C ILE A 162 -16.81 -6.12 -10.24
N ILE A 163 -16.74 -7.10 -11.14
CA ILE A 163 -16.40 -8.48 -10.81
C ILE A 163 -14.94 -8.72 -11.15
N VAL A 164 -14.23 -9.37 -10.24
CA VAL A 164 -12.90 -9.93 -10.45
C VAL A 164 -13.01 -11.46 -10.44
N GLU A 165 -12.47 -12.07 -11.47
CA GLU A 165 -12.39 -13.52 -11.66
C GLU A 165 -10.92 -13.92 -11.62
N GLY A 166 -10.59 -14.83 -10.71
CA GLY A 166 -9.25 -15.34 -10.56
C GLY A 166 -8.92 -16.49 -11.51
N PRO A 167 -7.67 -16.98 -11.47
CA PRO A 167 -7.13 -17.91 -12.47
C PRO A 167 -7.86 -19.26 -12.54
N LYS A 168 -8.55 -19.65 -11.46
CA LYS A 168 -9.31 -20.90 -11.35
C LYS A 168 -10.83 -20.71 -11.51
N GLY A 169 -11.27 -19.55 -11.99
CA GLY A 169 -12.67 -19.25 -12.24
C GLY A 169 -13.47 -18.89 -11.00
N LEU A 170 -12.83 -18.74 -9.83
CA LEU A 170 -13.47 -18.15 -8.65
C LEU A 170 -13.74 -16.67 -8.92
N ILE A 171 -14.98 -16.25 -8.69
CA ILE A 171 -15.44 -14.89 -8.92
C ILE A 171 -15.72 -14.20 -7.60
N SER A 172 -15.44 -12.90 -7.57
CA SER A 172 -15.61 -12.05 -6.41
C SER A 172 -16.02 -10.66 -6.86
N LYS A 173 -16.86 -9.98 -6.08
CA LYS A 173 -17.22 -8.59 -6.32
C LYS A 173 -16.27 -7.68 -5.56
N ILE A 174 -15.85 -6.60 -6.21
CA ILE A 174 -15.17 -5.49 -5.53
C ILE A 174 -16.21 -4.69 -4.74
N GLY A 175 -16.07 -4.69 -3.41
CA GLY A 175 -16.89 -3.93 -2.47
C GLY A 175 -16.27 -2.58 -2.14
N LYS A 176 -15.83 -2.40 -0.89
CA LYS A 176 -15.15 -1.16 -0.47
C LYS A 176 -13.81 -1.07 -1.20
N SER A 177 -13.69 -0.09 -2.10
CA SER A 177 -12.53 0.08 -2.97
C SER A 177 -11.71 1.32 -2.61
N ASP A 178 -10.56 1.44 -3.24
CA ASP A 178 -9.72 2.64 -3.23
C ASP A 178 -9.23 3.08 -1.83
N ILE A 179 -8.92 2.11 -0.95
CA ILE A 179 -8.26 2.41 0.33
C ILE A 179 -6.78 2.70 0.02
N LEU A 180 -6.40 3.98 0.09
CA LEU A 180 -5.08 4.45 -0.33
C LEU A 180 -4.02 4.25 0.76
N GLY A 181 -2.91 3.60 0.37
CA GLY A 181 -1.62 3.65 1.04
C GLY A 181 -0.61 4.47 0.23
N ALA A 182 0.53 4.81 0.83
CA ALA A 182 1.56 5.61 0.17
C ALA A 182 2.19 4.89 -1.05
N ASN A 183 2.27 3.56 -1.00
CA ASN A 183 2.85 2.71 -2.03
C ASN A 183 1.80 1.86 -2.78
N GLY A 184 0.50 2.16 -2.67
CA GLY A 184 -0.51 1.38 -3.38
C GLY A 184 -1.96 1.60 -2.96
N VAL A 185 -2.83 0.69 -3.39
CA VAL A 185 -4.28 0.76 -3.15
C VAL A 185 -4.85 -0.61 -2.77
N ILE A 186 -5.84 -0.63 -1.90
CA ILE A 186 -6.56 -1.84 -1.51
C ILE A 186 -8.01 -1.78 -2.00
N HIS A 187 -8.46 -2.88 -2.57
CA HIS A 187 -9.86 -3.15 -2.93
C HIS A 187 -10.36 -4.36 -2.15
N ILE A 188 -11.39 -4.19 -1.34
CA ILE A 188 -11.95 -5.29 -0.56
C ILE A 188 -12.90 -6.11 -1.45
N ILE A 189 -12.76 -7.43 -1.40
CA ILE A 189 -13.52 -8.37 -2.22
C ILE A 189 -14.33 -9.34 -1.34
N ASP A 190 -15.50 -9.76 -1.82
CA ASP A 190 -16.51 -10.52 -1.03
C ASP A 190 -16.47 -12.04 -1.21
N ASN A 191 -15.52 -12.53 -2.00
CA ASN A 191 -15.20 -13.93 -2.20
C ASN A 191 -13.70 -14.10 -2.50
N LEU A 192 -13.20 -15.34 -2.48
CA LEU A 192 -11.84 -15.68 -2.91
C LEU A 192 -11.68 -15.59 -4.43
N ILE A 193 -10.44 -15.32 -4.87
CA ILE A 193 -10.04 -15.38 -6.29
C ILE A 193 -8.83 -16.30 -6.53
N GLY A 194 -8.01 -16.54 -5.51
CA GLY A 194 -6.96 -17.55 -5.51
C GLY A 194 -7.41 -18.80 -4.76
N SER A 195 -7.13 -19.98 -5.33
CA SER A 195 -7.21 -21.25 -4.61
C SER A 195 -5.99 -22.14 -4.92
N HIS A 196 -5.67 -23.01 -3.96
CA HIS A 196 -4.86 -24.21 -4.16
C HIS A 196 -5.51 -25.14 -5.19
#